data_AF-A0A0G1M5S5-F1
#
_entry.id   AF-A0A0G1M5S5-F1
#
_cell.length_a   1.000
_cell.length_b   1.000
_cell.length_c   1.000
_cell.angle_alpha   90.00
_cell.angle_beta   90.00
_cell.angle_gamma   90.00
#
_symmetry.space_group_name_H-M   'P 1'
#
loop_
_entity.id
_entity.type
_entity.pdbx_description
1 polymer ?
#
loop_
_entity_poly.entity_id
_entity_poly.type
_entity_poly.pdbx_seq_one_letter_code
_entity_poly.pdbx_strand_id
1 'polypeptide(L)'
;MTKHRLVKAASEATLHAGQYAYAGRKLRKRQLRSLWITRLNIALRQAGMTYSTFINRLKVANITINRKILAEMAVNDSNSFKAIIDKVK
;
A
#
# COMPACT_ATOMS: atom_id res chain seq x y z
N MET A 1 -19.20 1.48 -31.40
CA MET A 1 -20.55 1.93 -30.97
C MET A 1 -20.43 2.92 -29.82
N THR A 2 -21.23 3.99 -29.82
CA THR A 2 -21.18 5.07 -28.84
C THR A 2 -21.87 4.69 -27.53
N LYS A 3 -21.12 4.61 -26.42
CA LYS A 3 -21.62 4.16 -25.10
C LYS A 3 -22.36 5.23 -24.28
N HIS A 4 -22.33 6.48 -24.71
CA HIS A 4 -22.99 7.60 -24.01
C HIS A 4 -24.29 8.09 -24.67
N ARG A 5 -24.56 7.69 -25.92
CA ARG A 5 -25.73 8.16 -26.70
C ARG A 5 -26.79 7.09 -26.91
N LEU A 6 -26.39 5.82 -27.03
CA LEU A 6 -27.30 4.71 -27.29
C LEU A 6 -27.68 4.02 -25.98
N VAL A 7 -28.97 3.98 -25.65
CA VAL A 7 -29.48 3.46 -24.37
C VAL A 7 -29.06 2.00 -24.13
N LYS A 8 -29.21 1.11 -25.12
CA LYS A 8 -28.81 -0.31 -24.98
C LYS A 8 -27.32 -0.47 -24.65
N ALA A 9 -26.45 0.19 -25.42
CA ALA A 9 -25.01 0.15 -25.20
C ALA A 9 -24.58 0.81 -23.87
N ALA A 10 -25.30 1.84 -23.43
CA ALA A 10 -25.09 2.48 -22.14
C ALA A 10 -25.46 1.54 -20.99
N SER A 11 -26.62 0.88 -21.05
CA SER A 11 -27.05 -0.08 -20.04
C SER A 11 -26.05 -1.22 -19.87
N GLU A 12 -25.57 -1.83 -20.97
CA GLU A 12 -24.51 -2.85 -20.93
C GLU A 12 -23.22 -2.33 -20.30
N ALA A 13 -22.80 -1.11 -20.65
CA ALA A 13 -21.61 -0.49 -20.09
C ALA A 13 -21.74 -0.24 -18.57
N THR A 14 -22.92 0.17 -18.08
CA THR A 14 -23.15 0.38 -16.64
C THR A 14 -23.10 -0.93 -15.85
N LEU A 15 -23.60 -2.04 -16.41
CA LEU A 15 -23.52 -3.36 -15.78
C LEU A 15 -22.07 -3.81 -15.62
N HIS A 16 -21.26 -3.70 -16.68
CA HIS A 16 -19.83 -4.01 -16.61
C HIS A 16 -19.09 -3.07 -15.65
N ALA A 17 -19.41 -1.77 -15.65
CA ALA A 17 -18.82 -0.82 -14.72
C ALA A 17 -19.13 -1.19 -13.26
N GLY A 18 -20.33 -1.68 -12.97
CA GLY A 18 -20.71 -2.20 -11.65
C GLY A 18 -19.85 -3.41 -11.22
N GLN A 19 -19.65 -4.38 -12.13
CA GLN A 19 -18.78 -5.53 -11.90
C GLN A 19 -17.33 -5.11 -11.63
N TYR A 20 -16.79 -4.19 -12.43
CA TYR A 20 -15.44 -3.66 -12.24
C TYR A 20 -15.30 -2.86 -10.95
N ALA A 21 -16.31 -2.08 -10.56
CA ALA A 21 -16.31 -1.35 -9.30
C ALA A 21 -16.27 -2.31 -8.10
N TYR A 22 -17.02 -3.41 -8.15
CA TYR A 22 -16.99 -4.46 -7.12
C TYR A 22 -15.59 -5.07 -6.98
N ALA A 23 -15.00 -5.53 -8.09
CA ALA A 23 -13.64 -6.09 -8.10
C ALA A 23 -12.59 -5.04 -7.66
N GLY A 24 -12.74 -3.80 -8.14
CA GLY A 24 -11.87 -2.67 -7.85
C GLY A 24 -11.78 -2.34 -6.35
N ARG A 25 -12.87 -2.47 -5.59
CA ARG A 25 -12.84 -2.28 -4.12
C ARG A 25 -11.89 -3.25 -3.42
N LYS A 26 -11.85 -4.52 -3.86
CA LYS A 26 -10.92 -5.53 -3.31
C LYS A 26 -9.49 -5.28 -3.78
N LEU A 27 -9.31 -4.92 -5.06
CA LEU A 27 -8.00 -4.61 -5.63
C LEU A 27 -7.34 -3.38 -4.99
N ARG A 28 -8.10 -2.33 -4.69
CA ARG A 28 -7.60 -1.11 -4.04
C ARG A 28 -6.87 -1.42 -2.72
N LYS A 29 -7.40 -2.34 -1.92
CA LYS A 29 -6.75 -2.77 -0.65
C LYS A 29 -5.37 -3.40 -0.90
N ARG A 30 -5.24 -4.22 -1.96
CA ARG A 30 -3.97 -4.85 -2.36
C ARG A 30 -2.98 -3.83 -2.93
N GLN A 31 -3.46 -2.93 -3.79
CA GLN A 31 -2.64 -1.89 -4.41
C GLN A 31 -2.05 -0.94 -3.37
N LEU A 32 -2.86 -0.47 -2.41
CA LEU A 32 -2.37 0.37 -1.31
C LEU A 32 -1.32 -0.34 -0.46
N ARG A 33 -1.55 -1.62 -0.13
CA ARG A 33 -0.55 -2.42 0.59
C ARG A 33 0.76 -2.54 -0.18
N SER A 34 0.69 -2.77 -1.49
CA SER A 34 1.88 -2.82 -2.35
C SER A 34 2.64 -1.50 -2.32
N LEU A 35 1.93 -0.37 -2.44
CA LEU A 35 2.52 0.96 -2.38
C LEU A 35 3.25 1.22 -1.06
N TRP A 36 2.64 0.86 0.08
CA TRP A 36 3.28 1.03 1.39
C TRP A 36 4.57 0.20 1.51
N ILE A 37 4.56 -1.03 0.99
CA ILE A 37 5.76 -1.89 0.99
C ILE A 37 6.85 -1.27 0.12
N THR A 38 6.51 -0.77 -1.07
CA THR A 38 7.48 -0.12 -1.96
C THR A 38 8.10 1.11 -1.31
N ARG A 39 7.29 1.98 -0.69
CA ARG A 39 7.77 3.16 0.04
C ARG A 39 8.74 2.78 1.17
N LEU A 40 8.37 1.78 1.97
CA LEU A 40 9.23 1.27 3.04
C LEU A 40 10.53 0.67 2.52
N ASN A 41 10.48 -0.10 1.44
CA ASN A 41 11.67 -0.72 0.86
C ASN A 41 12.69 0.34 0.40
N ILE A 42 12.23 1.43 -0.21
CA ILE A 42 13.10 2.54 -0.60
C ILE A 42 13.75 3.19 0.63
N ALA A 43 12.96 3.51 1.67
CA ALA A 43 13.47 4.14 2.89
C ALA A 43 14.46 3.23 3.65
N LEU A 44 14.15 1.92 3.76
CA LEU A 44 15.00 0.95 4.44
C LEU A 44 16.31 0.71 3.70
N ARG A 45 16.29 0.74 2.35
CA ARG A 45 17.51 0.62 1.55
C ARG A 45 18.51 1.74 1.83
N GLN A 46 18.04 2.96 2.06
CA GLN A 46 18.91 4.08 2.46
C GLN A 46 19.56 3.84 3.83
N ALA A 47 18.92 3.07 4.70
CA ALA A 47 19.44 2.66 6.01
C ALA A 47 20.21 1.33 5.98
N GLY A 48 20.42 0.73 4.81
CA GLY A 48 21.15 -0.54 4.64
C GLY A 48 20.37 -1.79 5.06
N MET A 49 19.04 -1.72 5.20
CA MET A 49 18.18 -2.85 5.59
C MET A 49 17.19 -3.21 4.48
N THR A 50 16.77 -4.48 4.40
CA THR A 50 15.72 -4.92 3.48
C THR A 50 14.38 -4.98 4.21
N TYR A 51 13.28 -4.86 3.45
CA TYR A 51 11.94 -4.93 4.03
C TYR A 51 11.63 -6.25 4.74
N SER A 52 12.12 -7.39 4.23
CA SER A 52 11.88 -8.70 4.84
C SER A 52 12.56 -8.82 6.22
N THR A 53 13.82 -8.39 6.33
CA THR A 53 14.54 -8.40 7.60
C THR A 53 13.92 -7.42 8.59
N PHE A 54 13.56 -6.22 8.15
CA PHE A 54 12.88 -5.23 8.99
C PHE A 54 11.57 -5.75 9.60
N ILE A 55 10.69 -6.35 8.78
CA ILE A 55 9.43 -6.91 9.28
C ILE A 55 9.65 -8.08 10.23
N ASN A 56 10.64 -8.94 9.96
CA ASN A 56 10.98 -10.03 10.87
C ASN A 56 11.42 -9.49 12.23
N ARG A 57 12.34 -8.52 12.23
CA ARG A 57 12.87 -7.93 13.46
C ARG A 57 11.81 -7.13 14.23
N LEU A 58 10.90 -6.43 13.55
CA LEU A 58 9.73 -5.80 14.20
C LEU A 58 8.86 -6.82 14.94
N LYS A 59 8.67 -8.01 14.35
CA LYS A 59 7.90 -9.10 14.98
C LYS A 59 8.63 -9.64 16.20
N VAL A 60 9.96 -9.84 16.11
CA VAL A 60 10.79 -10.28 17.24
C VAL A 60 10.78 -9.25 18.38
N ALA A 61 10.81 -7.96 18.05
CA ALA A 61 10.72 -6.87 19.01
C ALA A 61 9.29 -6.63 19.56
N ASN A 62 8.30 -7.45 19.19
CA ASN A 62 6.88 -7.29 19.55
C ASN A 62 6.27 -5.91 19.21
N ILE A 63 6.77 -5.24 18.17
CA ILE A 63 6.26 -3.95 17.72
C ILE A 63 5.15 -4.16 16.68
N THR A 64 3.90 -4.03 17.11
CA THR A 64 2.71 -4.21 16.26
C THR A 64 2.27 -2.91 15.60
N ILE A 65 3.05 -2.40 14.63
CA ILE A 65 2.70 -1.19 13.87
C ILE A 65 2.23 -1.54 12.46
N ASN A 66 1.19 -0.84 12.00
CA ASN A 66 0.64 -1.00 10.65
C ASN A 66 1.59 -0.44 9.58
N ARG A 67 1.65 -1.14 8.43
CA ARG A 67 2.46 -0.73 7.26
C ARG A 67 2.08 0.63 6.69
N LYS A 68 0.80 1.00 6.79
CA LYS A 68 0.33 2.34 6.42
C LYS A 68 1.07 3.41 7.22
N ILE A 69 1.06 3.27 8.55
CA ILE A 69 1.66 4.23 9.48
C ILE A 69 3.18 4.25 9.29
N LEU A 70 3.83 3.09 9.19
CA LEU A 70 5.27 3.01 8.92
C LEU A 70 5.65 3.71 7.61
N ALA A 71 4.88 3.50 6.53
CA ALA A 71 5.14 4.13 5.24
C ALA A 71 4.87 5.64 5.25
N GLU A 72 3.95 6.12 6.08
CA GLU A 72 3.65 7.53 6.26
C GLU A 72 4.74 8.22 7.10
N MET A 73 5.18 7.58 8.20
CA MET A 73 6.32 8.03 8.99
C MET A 73 7.59 8.11 8.15
N ALA A 74 7.86 7.10 7.32
CA ALA A 74 9.05 7.10 6.45
C ALA A 74 9.09 8.29 5.48
N VAL A 75 7.94 8.88 5.13
CA VAL A 75 7.85 10.04 4.22
C VAL A 75 7.81 11.36 4.98
N ASN A 76 6.99 11.46 6.03
CA ASN A 76 6.70 12.71 6.73
C ASN A 76 7.66 12.99 7.89
N ASP A 77 8.19 11.95 8.54
CA ASP A 77 9.06 12.07 9.70
C ASP A 77 10.17 11.01 9.68
N SER A 78 11.23 11.36 8.97
CA SER A 78 12.41 10.51 8.83
C SER A 78 13.12 10.27 10.17
N ASN A 79 13.04 11.22 11.12
CA ASN A 79 13.74 11.10 12.40
C ASN A 79 13.09 10.02 13.27
N SER A 80 11.76 10.05 13.41
CA SER A 80 11.03 9.00 14.13
C SER A 80 11.20 7.62 13.46
N PHE A 81 11.23 7.58 12.13
CA PHE A 81 11.45 6.33 11.39
C PHE A 81 12.86 5.75 11.63
N LYS A 82 13.90 6.58 11.68
CA LYS A 82 15.27 6.16 12.03
C LYS A 82 15.34 5.60 13.45
N ALA A 83 14.71 6.25 14.43
CA ALA A 83 14.67 5.74 15.80
C ALA A 83 14.04 4.34 15.88
N ILE A 84 13.01 4.06 15.08
CA ILE A 84 12.41 2.71 14.97
C ILE A 84 13.41 1.74 14.34
N ILE A 85 14.09 2.13 13.26
CA ILE A 85 15.10 1.28 12.63
C ILE A 85 16.21 0.92 13.63
N ASP A 86 16.71 1.89 14.38
CA ASP A 86 17.80 1.70 15.34
C ASP A 86 17.37 0.80 16.50
N LYS A 87 16.13 0.94 16.99
CA LYS A 87 15.56 0.05 18.03
C LYS A 87 15.42 -1.40 17.57
N VAL A 88 15.31 -1.61 16.26
CA VAL A 88 15.05 -2.91 15.61
C VAL A 88 16.32 -3.42 14.92
N LYS A 89 17.43 -2.67 14.96
CA LYS A 89 18.70 -3.05 14.35
C LYS A 89 19.39 -4.15 15.13
#